data_AF-A0A9E5Y214-F1
#
_entry.id   AF-A0A9E5Y214-F1
#
_cell.length_a   1.000
_cell.length_b   1.000
_cell.length_c   1.000
_cell.angle_alpha   90.00
_cell.angle_beta   90.00
_cell.angle_gamma   90.00
#
_symmetry.space_group_name_H-M   'P 1'
#
loop_
_entity.id
_entity.type
_entity.pdbx_description
1 polymer ?
#
loop_
_entity_poly.entity_id
_entity_poly.type
_entity_poly.pdbx_seq_one_letter_code
_entity_poly.pdbx_strand_id
1 'polypeptide(L)'
;RPVKVDYFTRVRSSKETEIIQVVKNKELFGARCYWGRLLITDRVVGYDVRQIRGQRLISRVDLDLPPQRFETEGLWIEIPPVVKEACERSLLHFMGGIHAIEHALIGVMPLLVLCDRNDLGGISITFHPQLASGAIFVYDGVPGGVGLTEEAYKRARDLFMLTKKTIEGCSCENGCPSCVHSPKCGSGNRPIDKGAAIFLLKEMEKKSKVVRRPVQTFTEGARPEPSRAGVRLVSGKSPVEGAEAQKGAEAPDFGLDSDLRYGVLDIETQLSAQEVGGWHRAEHMRVSCAVVWDSGTRAFAVFKEGQLHHLFCLLQRLDLVVGFNIKRFDYKVLSRYSPPDLHALPTLDILEEVTNRLGYRLSLDSLAKATLGAKKSANGLMALKWWKQGKVRKIIEYCKKDVALTRDLFIFGKRSGYLLFKNKEGSLVRLPVGWKGASSR
;
A
#
# COMPACT_ATOMS: atom_id res chain seq x y z
N ARG A 1 -15.39 24.28 -20.61
CA ARG A 1 -15.11 24.07 -22.05
C ARG A 1 -14.89 22.59 -22.28
N PRO A 2 -15.50 21.95 -23.30
CA PRO A 2 -15.17 20.57 -23.66
C PRO A 2 -13.72 20.45 -24.11
N VAL A 3 -13.01 19.43 -23.64
CA VAL A 3 -11.61 19.17 -24.02
C VAL A 3 -11.46 17.67 -24.27
N LYS A 4 -10.78 17.29 -25.35
CA LYS A 4 -10.49 15.89 -25.67
C LYS A 4 -9.16 15.50 -25.03
N VAL A 5 -9.22 14.69 -23.99
CA VAL A 5 -8.05 14.24 -23.22
C VAL A 5 -8.11 12.71 -23.02
N ASP A 6 -6.95 12.08 -22.84
CA ASP A 6 -6.83 10.64 -22.60
C ASP A 6 -6.70 10.29 -21.10
N TYR A 7 -6.98 11.25 -20.22
CA TYR A 7 -6.90 11.13 -18.77
C TYR A 7 -8.20 11.59 -18.09
N PHE A 8 -8.35 11.20 -16.83
CA PHE A 8 -9.39 11.68 -15.91
C PHE A 8 -8.75 12.11 -14.59
N THR A 9 -9.46 12.90 -13.79
CA THR A 9 -9.01 13.30 -12.45
C THR A 9 -9.76 12.50 -11.39
N ARG A 10 -9.09 12.18 -10.29
CA ARG A 10 -9.68 11.55 -9.10
C ARG A 10 -9.36 12.39 -7.88
N VAL A 11 -10.40 12.84 -7.19
CA VAL A 11 -10.27 13.67 -5.99
C VAL A 11 -9.53 12.91 -4.89
N ARG A 12 -8.65 13.60 -4.17
CA ARG A 12 -8.05 13.17 -2.92
C ARG A 12 -8.60 14.04 -1.79
N SER A 13 -9.19 13.40 -0.80
CA SER A 13 -9.71 14.08 0.40
C SER A 13 -9.08 13.52 1.67
N SER A 14 -9.09 14.35 2.70
CA SER A 14 -8.82 13.99 4.08
C SER A 14 -10.09 14.19 4.87
N LYS A 15 -10.46 13.21 5.69
CA LYS A 15 -11.62 13.28 6.57
C LYS A 15 -11.19 13.13 8.01
N GLU A 16 -11.76 13.96 8.87
CA GLU A 16 -11.58 13.94 10.32
C GLU A 16 -12.96 13.96 10.98
N THR A 17 -13.03 13.46 12.21
CA THR A 17 -14.26 13.51 12.99
C THR A 17 -13.95 13.90 14.43
N GLU A 18 -14.90 14.61 15.03
CA GLU A 18 -14.93 14.91 16.46
C GLU A 18 -16.25 14.41 17.04
N ILE A 19 -16.20 13.80 18.22
CA ILE A 19 -17.39 13.37 18.95
C ILE A 19 -17.95 14.58 19.70
N ILE A 20 -19.13 15.03 19.28
CA ILE A 20 -19.85 16.14 19.95
C ILE A 20 -20.56 15.59 21.18
N GLN A 21 -21.26 14.46 21.02
CA GLN A 21 -22.08 13.89 22.08
C GLN A 21 -22.21 12.38 21.93
N VAL A 22 -22.07 11.65 23.04
CA VAL A 22 -22.50 10.25 23.15
C VAL A 22 -23.94 10.23 23.64
N VAL A 23 -24.87 9.69 22.85
CA VAL A 23 -26.28 9.58 23.24
C VAL A 23 -26.58 8.20 23.82
N LYS A 24 -26.10 7.13 23.18
CA LYS A 24 -26.24 5.74 23.67
C LYS A 24 -24.93 4.99 23.47
N ASN A 25 -24.66 4.01 24.33
CA ASN A 25 -23.56 3.06 24.16
C ASN A 25 -23.93 1.69 24.70
N LYS A 26 -23.30 0.64 24.16
CA LYS A 26 -23.47 -0.75 24.61
C LYS A 26 -22.22 -1.57 24.31
N GLU A 27 -22.07 -2.65 25.06
CA GLU A 27 -21.04 -3.64 24.78
C GLU A 27 -21.40 -4.40 23.50
N LEU A 28 -20.41 -4.56 22.62
CA LEU A 28 -20.50 -5.29 21.37
C LEU A 28 -19.34 -6.29 21.34
N PHE A 29 -19.61 -7.49 21.88
CA PHE A 29 -18.59 -8.50 22.15
C PHE A 29 -17.49 -7.95 23.10
N GLY A 30 -16.22 -8.05 22.73
CA GLY A 30 -15.08 -7.46 23.45
C GLY A 30 -14.82 -5.98 23.13
N ALA A 31 -15.64 -5.37 22.28
CA ALA A 31 -15.58 -3.95 21.91
C ALA A 31 -16.75 -3.17 22.52
N ARG A 32 -16.73 -1.84 22.36
CA ARG A 32 -17.85 -0.97 22.72
C ARG A 32 -18.35 -0.24 21.49
N CYS A 33 -19.67 -0.23 21.32
CA CYS A 33 -20.35 0.48 20.26
C CYS A 33 -21.10 1.67 20.85
N TYR A 34 -21.02 2.80 20.17
CA TYR A 34 -21.60 4.06 20.58
C TYR A 34 -22.45 4.62 19.45
N TRP A 35 -23.41 5.46 19.81
CA TRP A 35 -24.18 6.27 18.90
C TRP A 35 -24.37 7.68 19.46
N GLY A 36 -24.31 8.68 18.60
CA GLY A 36 -24.55 10.07 18.97
C GLY A 36 -24.15 11.07 17.88
N ARG A 37 -23.91 12.32 18.27
CA ARG A 37 -23.62 13.43 17.35
C ARG A 37 -22.12 13.53 17.07
N LEU A 38 -21.77 13.70 15.81
CA LEU A 38 -20.41 13.85 15.29
C LEU A 38 -20.29 15.14 14.48
N LEU A 39 -19.14 15.79 14.58
CA LEU A 39 -18.70 16.80 13.61
C LEU A 39 -17.83 16.10 12.58
N ILE A 40 -18.17 16.22 11.30
CA ILE A 40 -17.37 15.70 10.20
C ILE A 40 -16.66 16.87 9.53
N THR A 41 -15.34 16.77 9.39
CA THR A 41 -14.52 17.71 8.63
C THR A 41 -13.99 17.00 7.39
N ASP A 42 -14.41 17.42 6.20
CA ASP A 42 -13.91 16.92 4.91
C ASP A 42 -13.10 18.00 4.20
N ARG A 43 -11.86 17.68 3.83
CA ARG A 43 -10.99 18.60 3.09
C ARG A 43 -10.50 17.93 1.82
N VAL A 44 -10.81 18.53 0.68
CA VAL A 44 -10.16 18.18 -0.59
C VAL A 44 -8.73 18.70 -0.56
N VAL A 45 -7.77 17.79 -0.48
CA VAL A 45 -6.34 18.11 -0.41
C VAL A 45 -5.68 18.13 -1.78
N GLY A 46 -6.37 17.64 -2.81
CA GLY A 46 -5.83 17.57 -4.16
C GLY A 46 -6.61 16.64 -5.08
N TYR A 47 -6.01 16.32 -6.22
CA TYR A 47 -6.48 15.27 -7.12
C TYR A 47 -5.32 14.55 -7.81
N ASP A 48 -5.56 13.30 -8.16
CA ASP A 48 -4.69 12.48 -8.99
C ASP A 48 -5.15 12.58 -10.45
N VAL A 49 -4.25 12.90 -11.36
CA VAL A 49 -4.48 12.80 -12.81
C VAL A 49 -4.12 11.38 -13.22
N ARG A 50 -5.07 10.64 -13.79
CA ARG A 50 -4.88 9.23 -14.16
C ARG A 50 -5.26 9.01 -15.61
N GLN A 51 -4.46 8.21 -16.30
CA GLN A 51 -4.75 7.83 -17.69
C GLN A 51 -6.03 7.00 -17.73
N ILE A 52 -6.91 7.26 -18.71
CA ILE A 52 -8.18 6.52 -18.87
C ILE A 52 -7.87 5.04 -19.09
N ARG A 53 -6.94 4.75 -20.00
CA ARG A 53 -6.44 3.39 -20.25
C ARG A 53 -5.43 3.02 -19.18
N GLY A 54 -5.65 1.89 -18.51
CA GLY A 54 -4.73 1.33 -17.51
C GLY A 54 -4.73 2.03 -16.14
N GLN A 55 -5.47 3.13 -15.96
CA GLN A 55 -5.54 3.89 -14.69
C GLN A 55 -4.18 4.28 -14.09
N ARG A 56 -3.14 4.39 -14.93
CA ARG A 56 -1.80 4.82 -14.49
C ARG A 56 -1.89 6.22 -13.90
N LEU A 57 -1.31 6.42 -12.71
CA LEU A 57 -1.15 7.74 -12.13
C LEU A 57 -0.15 8.54 -12.97
N ILE A 58 -0.61 9.64 -13.57
CA ILE A 58 0.18 10.57 -14.39
C ILE A 58 0.84 11.59 -13.47
N SER A 59 0.03 12.28 -12.66
CA SER A 59 0.52 13.29 -11.74
C SER A 59 -0.42 13.44 -10.54
N ARG A 60 0.08 14.13 -9.52
CA ARG A 60 -0.68 14.51 -8.33
C ARG A 60 -0.61 16.01 -8.20
N VAL A 61 -1.77 16.62 -8.06
CA VAL A 61 -1.91 18.07 -7.88
C VAL A 61 -2.48 18.29 -6.49
N ASP A 62 -1.70 18.94 -5.63
CA ASP A 62 -2.19 19.35 -4.32
C ASP A 62 -2.98 20.65 -4.46
N LEU A 63 -4.03 20.77 -3.65
CA LEU A 63 -4.93 21.91 -3.63
C LEU A 63 -5.02 22.46 -2.21
N ASP A 64 -5.14 23.78 -2.11
CA ASP A 64 -5.43 24.45 -0.84
C ASP A 64 -6.89 24.91 -0.82
N LEU A 65 -7.79 23.96 -0.63
CA LEU A 65 -9.22 24.22 -0.50
C LEU A 65 -9.62 24.27 0.98
N PRO A 66 -10.59 25.14 1.34
CA PRO A 66 -11.11 25.22 2.69
C PRO A 66 -11.81 23.91 3.07
N PRO A 67 -11.70 23.47 4.35
CA PRO A 67 -12.43 22.31 4.83
C PRO A 67 -13.94 22.60 4.90
N GLN A 68 -14.73 21.61 4.52
CA GLN A 68 -16.18 21.60 4.74
C GLN A 68 -16.47 20.89 6.06
N ARG A 69 -17.38 21.46 6.86
CA ARG A 69 -17.75 20.94 8.17
C ARG A 69 -19.25 20.83 8.28
N PHE A 70 -19.74 19.72 8.80
CA PHE A 70 -21.15 19.54 9.12
C PHE A 70 -21.33 18.60 10.31
N GLU A 71 -22.34 18.88 11.12
CA GLU A 71 -22.77 17.99 12.20
C GLU A 71 -23.72 16.94 11.65
N THR A 72 -23.63 15.71 12.16
CA THR A 72 -24.53 14.60 11.79
C THR A 72 -24.58 13.57 12.91
N GLU A 73 -25.40 12.55 12.72
CA GLU A 73 -25.44 11.38 13.60
C GLU A 73 -24.48 10.30 13.11
N GLY A 74 -23.91 9.56 14.06
CA GLY A 74 -23.02 8.46 13.73
C GLY A 74 -23.01 7.35 14.76
N LEU A 75 -22.61 6.18 14.27
CA LEU A 75 -22.28 4.98 15.03
C LEU A 75 -20.78 4.75 14.95
N TRP A 76 -20.15 4.42 16.07
CA TRP A 76 -18.74 4.03 16.06
C TRP A 76 -18.45 2.84 16.95
N ILE A 77 -17.44 2.09 16.54
CA ILE A 77 -16.92 0.93 17.26
C ILE A 77 -15.52 1.28 17.73
N GLU A 78 -15.35 1.30 19.04
CA GLU A 78 -14.04 1.47 19.68
C GLU A 78 -13.29 0.14 19.66
N ILE A 79 -12.10 0.14 19.06
CA ILE A 79 -11.25 -1.04 18.95
C ILE A 79 -10.38 -1.13 20.21
N PRO A 80 -10.51 -2.20 21.01
CA PRO A 80 -9.75 -2.34 22.24
C PRO A 80 -8.23 -2.32 21.97
N PRO A 81 -7.43 -1.64 22.80
CA PRO A 81 -5.97 -1.62 22.64
C PRO A 81 -5.34 -3.01 22.57
N VAL A 82 -5.84 -3.96 23.36
CA VAL A 82 -5.39 -5.37 23.34
C VAL A 82 -5.59 -6.05 21.99
N VAL A 83 -6.64 -5.69 21.25
CA VAL A 83 -6.93 -6.21 19.90
C VAL A 83 -5.97 -5.60 18.89
N LYS A 84 -5.71 -4.29 18.99
CA LYS A 84 -4.69 -3.60 18.18
C LYS A 84 -3.31 -4.22 18.39
N GLU A 85 -2.88 -4.38 19.64
CA GLU A 85 -1.60 -4.99 19.98
C GLU A 85 -1.51 -6.44 19.47
N ALA A 86 -2.58 -7.23 19.57
CA ALA A 86 -2.60 -8.59 19.04
C ALA A 86 -2.43 -8.62 17.52
N CYS A 87 -3.04 -7.66 16.80
CA CYS A 87 -2.89 -7.50 15.36
C CYS A 87 -1.45 -7.15 14.99
N GLU A 88 -0.85 -6.19 15.70
CA GLU A 88 0.53 -5.74 15.47
C GLU A 88 1.56 -6.82 15.83
N ARG A 89 1.36 -7.56 16.94
CA ARG A 89 2.18 -8.74 17.29
C ARG A 89 2.11 -9.84 16.23
N SER A 90 0.98 -9.96 15.55
CA SER A 90 0.79 -10.88 14.42
C SER A 90 1.34 -10.32 13.10
N LEU A 91 1.94 -9.12 13.13
CA LEU A 91 2.48 -8.38 12.00
C LEU A 91 1.43 -8.07 10.92
N LEU A 92 0.16 -7.98 11.29
CA LEU A 92 -0.95 -7.65 10.40
C LEU A 92 -1.17 -6.13 10.31
N HIS A 93 -1.69 -5.64 9.18
CA HIS A 93 -1.83 -4.20 8.97
C HIS A 93 -3.07 -3.63 9.68
N PHE A 94 -2.92 -3.18 10.93
CA PHE A 94 -4.03 -2.68 11.75
C PHE A 94 -4.96 -1.68 11.02
N MET A 95 -4.39 -0.60 10.46
CA MET A 95 -5.14 0.37 9.65
C MET A 95 -5.87 -0.26 8.46
N GLY A 96 -5.20 -1.13 7.70
CA GLY A 96 -5.82 -1.83 6.58
C GLY A 96 -6.98 -2.74 7.01
N GLY A 97 -6.89 -3.32 8.22
CA GLY A 97 -7.94 -4.13 8.82
C GLY A 97 -9.16 -3.31 9.24
N ILE A 98 -8.97 -2.23 10.01
CA ILE A 98 -10.10 -1.38 10.44
C ILE A 98 -10.79 -0.67 9.27
N HIS A 99 -10.03 -0.31 8.22
CA HIS A 99 -10.55 0.28 6.99
C HIS A 99 -11.33 -0.73 6.14
N ALA A 100 -10.87 -1.98 6.09
CA ALA A 100 -11.61 -3.06 5.46
C ALA A 100 -12.93 -3.35 6.19
N ILE A 101 -12.93 -3.31 7.52
CA ILE A 101 -14.15 -3.45 8.34
C ILE A 101 -15.09 -2.26 8.09
N GLU A 102 -14.59 -1.02 8.04
CA GLU A 102 -15.38 0.18 7.71
C GLU A 102 -16.12 0.03 6.37
N HIS A 103 -15.41 -0.36 5.32
CA HIS A 103 -16.00 -0.59 4.01
C HIS A 103 -17.06 -1.68 4.03
N ALA A 104 -16.79 -2.79 4.71
CA ALA A 104 -17.72 -3.89 4.82
C ALA A 104 -18.97 -3.48 5.61
N LEU A 105 -18.82 -2.73 6.71
CA LEU A 105 -19.93 -2.17 7.49
C LEU A 105 -20.86 -1.33 6.61
N ILE A 106 -20.33 -0.34 5.89
CA ILE A 106 -21.11 0.49 4.97
C ILE A 106 -21.74 -0.34 3.84
N GLY A 107 -21.03 -1.36 3.36
CA GLY A 107 -21.50 -2.23 2.30
C GLY A 107 -22.70 -3.10 2.69
N VAL A 108 -22.75 -3.58 3.95
CA VAL A 108 -23.81 -4.47 4.43
C VAL A 108 -24.94 -3.75 5.18
N MET A 109 -24.72 -2.53 5.66
CA MET A 109 -25.72 -1.75 6.41
C MET A 109 -27.05 -1.53 5.66
N PRO A 110 -27.07 -1.31 4.31
CA PRO A 110 -28.30 -1.31 3.52
C PRO A 110 -29.22 -2.51 3.72
N LEU A 111 -28.66 -3.70 3.99
CA LEU A 111 -29.42 -4.93 4.21
C LEU A 111 -30.18 -4.95 5.54
N LEU A 112 -29.86 -4.02 6.45
CA LEU A 112 -30.46 -3.94 7.79
C LEU A 112 -31.29 -2.67 8.00
N VAL A 113 -30.95 -1.57 7.33
CA VAL A 113 -31.55 -0.23 7.57
C VAL A 113 -32.29 0.33 6.34
N LEU A 114 -32.42 -0.44 5.25
CA LEU A 114 -33.15 -0.04 4.02
C LEU A 114 -32.70 1.35 3.50
N CYS A 115 -31.40 1.62 3.55
CA CYS A 115 -30.77 2.80 2.96
C CYS A 115 -29.97 2.43 1.72
N ASP A 116 -29.55 3.43 0.93
CA ASP A 116 -28.50 3.23 -0.05
C ASP A 116 -27.13 3.38 0.61
N ARG A 117 -26.13 2.64 0.12
CA ARG A 117 -24.73 2.81 0.56
C ARG A 117 -24.22 4.25 0.39
N ASN A 118 -24.88 5.03 -0.47
CA ASN A 118 -24.53 6.39 -0.77
C ASN A 118 -24.96 7.39 0.29
N ASP A 119 -25.91 6.98 1.15
CA ASP A 119 -26.44 7.78 2.25
C ASP A 119 -25.54 7.74 3.49
N LEU A 120 -24.41 7.05 3.39
CA LEU A 120 -23.49 6.76 4.50
C LEU A 120 -22.09 7.24 4.17
N GLY A 121 -21.39 7.72 5.20
CA GLY A 121 -19.95 7.94 5.19
C GLY A 121 -19.23 7.09 6.23
N GLY A 122 -17.92 6.97 6.08
CA GLY A 122 -17.07 6.21 7.00
C GLY A 122 -15.72 6.86 7.21
N ILE A 123 -15.16 6.61 8.39
CA ILE A 123 -13.80 7.03 8.76
C ILE A 123 -13.19 5.95 9.66
N SER A 124 -12.01 5.47 9.30
CA SER A 124 -11.20 4.55 10.10
C SER A 124 -9.99 5.28 10.66
N ILE A 125 -9.80 5.19 11.98
CA ILE A 125 -8.78 5.95 12.71
C ILE A 125 -7.98 5.00 13.59
N THR A 126 -6.66 4.99 13.45
CA THR A 126 -5.77 4.11 14.23
C THR A 126 -5.57 4.56 15.68
N PHE A 127 -5.79 5.85 15.94
CA PHE A 127 -5.80 6.48 17.26
C PHE A 127 -6.66 7.75 17.24
N HIS A 128 -7.85 7.69 17.83
CA HIS A 128 -8.75 8.83 17.95
C HIS A 128 -8.47 9.57 19.27
N PRO A 129 -8.13 10.87 19.26
CA PRO A 129 -7.71 11.59 20.47
C PRO A 129 -8.70 11.51 21.63
N GLN A 130 -10.00 11.66 21.34
CA GLN A 130 -11.06 11.61 22.37
C GLN A 130 -11.32 10.21 22.91
N LEU A 131 -10.98 9.15 22.18
CA LEU A 131 -11.17 7.76 22.65
C LEU A 131 -9.86 7.17 23.23
N ALA A 132 -8.71 7.77 22.89
CA ALA A 132 -7.37 7.25 23.15
C ALA A 132 -7.21 5.78 22.71
N SER A 133 -7.83 5.43 21.59
CA SER A 133 -7.88 4.08 21.00
C SER A 133 -8.20 4.15 19.51
N GLY A 134 -8.05 3.03 18.79
CA GLY A 134 -8.48 2.96 17.39
C GLY A 134 -10.00 2.89 17.30
N ALA A 135 -10.59 3.42 16.23
CA ALA A 135 -12.03 3.44 16.07
C ALA A 135 -12.46 3.39 14.60
N ILE A 136 -13.64 2.83 14.37
CA ILE A 136 -14.33 2.82 13.08
C ILE A 136 -15.63 3.60 13.24
N PHE A 137 -15.78 4.66 12.47
CA PHE A 137 -16.97 5.52 12.44
C PHE A 137 -17.76 5.27 11.16
N VAL A 138 -19.08 5.19 11.30
CA VAL A 138 -20.06 5.23 10.21
C VAL A 138 -21.05 6.33 10.55
N TYR A 139 -21.33 7.22 9.62
CA TYR A 139 -22.15 8.40 9.86
C TYR A 139 -23.16 8.63 8.74
N ASP A 140 -24.26 9.31 9.06
CA ASP A 140 -25.28 9.68 8.09
C ASP A 140 -24.72 10.76 7.15
N GLY A 141 -24.79 10.53 5.84
CA GLY A 141 -24.21 11.37 4.80
C GLY A 141 -24.87 12.74 4.60
N VAL A 142 -25.77 13.13 5.48
CA VAL A 142 -26.59 14.34 5.42
C VAL A 142 -26.40 15.16 6.70
N PRO A 143 -26.24 16.50 6.62
CA PRO A 143 -26.20 17.35 7.81
C PRO A 143 -27.43 17.16 8.71
N GLY A 144 -27.21 17.10 10.02
CA GLY A 144 -28.23 16.84 11.04
C GLY A 144 -28.52 15.37 11.31
N GLY A 145 -28.17 14.47 10.38
CA GLY A 145 -28.54 13.05 10.46
C GLY A 145 -30.01 12.79 10.09
N VAL A 146 -30.31 11.57 9.67
CA VAL A 146 -31.68 11.13 9.31
C VAL A 146 -32.06 9.83 10.03
N GLY A 147 -31.29 9.44 11.05
CA GLY A 147 -31.55 8.27 11.89
C GLY A 147 -31.06 6.93 11.33
N LEU A 148 -30.26 6.90 10.26
CA LEU A 148 -29.78 5.62 9.68
C LEU A 148 -28.84 4.92 10.66
N THR A 149 -27.89 5.68 11.21
CA THR A 149 -26.95 5.16 12.20
C THR A 149 -27.60 4.87 13.55
N GLU A 150 -28.71 5.53 13.91
CA GLU A 150 -29.49 5.15 15.10
C GLU A 150 -30.11 3.77 14.92
N GLU A 151 -30.74 3.52 13.78
CA GLU A 151 -31.38 2.22 13.50
C GLU A 151 -30.34 1.10 13.40
N ALA A 152 -29.20 1.37 12.74
CA ALA A 152 -28.08 0.45 12.74
C ALA A 152 -27.52 0.20 14.14
N TYR A 153 -27.47 1.22 15.01
CA TYR A 153 -27.05 1.06 16.38
C TYR A 153 -27.96 0.10 17.13
N LYS A 154 -29.30 0.19 16.98
CA LYS A 154 -30.24 -0.78 17.58
C LYS A 154 -29.87 -2.21 17.17
N ARG A 155 -29.52 -2.41 15.89
CA ARG A 155 -29.12 -3.70 15.29
C ARG A 155 -27.61 -3.96 15.23
N ALA A 156 -26.79 -3.27 16.04
CA ALA A 156 -25.33 -3.31 15.91
C ALA A 156 -24.72 -4.72 16.00
N ARG A 157 -25.33 -5.63 16.78
CA ARG A 157 -24.89 -7.03 16.86
C ARG A 157 -25.06 -7.76 15.53
N ASP A 158 -26.21 -7.61 14.90
CA ASP A 158 -26.50 -8.21 13.59
C ASP A 158 -25.59 -7.63 12.52
N LEU A 159 -25.39 -6.30 12.55
CA LEU A 159 -24.50 -5.60 11.63
C LEU A 159 -23.06 -6.13 11.73
N PHE A 160 -22.54 -6.29 12.95
CA PHE A 160 -21.21 -6.85 13.18
C PHE A 160 -21.09 -8.29 12.64
N MET A 161 -22.06 -9.16 12.97
CA MET A 161 -22.05 -10.56 12.52
C MET A 161 -22.15 -10.68 11.01
N LEU A 162 -23.01 -9.88 10.37
CA LEU A 162 -23.17 -9.85 8.91
C LEU A 162 -21.91 -9.34 8.21
N THR A 163 -21.27 -8.31 8.77
CA THR A 163 -19.99 -7.79 8.28
C THR A 163 -18.93 -8.89 8.31
N LYS A 164 -18.77 -9.56 9.45
CA LYS A 164 -17.82 -10.67 9.60
C LYS A 164 -18.10 -11.79 8.61
N LYS A 165 -19.36 -12.26 8.52
CA LYS A 165 -19.77 -13.31 7.59
C LYS A 165 -19.46 -12.94 6.13
N THR A 166 -19.67 -11.68 5.74
CA THR A 166 -19.41 -11.19 4.38
C THR A 166 -17.92 -11.20 4.05
N ILE A 167 -17.07 -10.77 4.99
CA ILE A 167 -15.62 -10.78 4.79
C ILE A 167 -15.08 -12.22 4.75
N GLU A 168 -15.49 -13.08 5.69
CA GLU A 168 -15.04 -14.47 5.79
C GLU A 168 -15.54 -15.35 4.63
N GLY A 169 -16.78 -15.14 4.18
CA GLY A 169 -17.40 -15.95 3.13
C GLY A 169 -16.90 -15.63 1.71
N CYS A 170 -16.17 -14.53 1.53
CA CYS A 170 -15.63 -14.16 0.23
C CYS A 170 -14.35 -14.96 -0.09
N SER A 171 -14.22 -15.49 -1.30
CA SER A 171 -13.06 -16.29 -1.74
C SER A 171 -11.82 -15.47 -2.14
N CYS A 172 -11.92 -14.14 -2.23
CA CYS A 172 -10.78 -13.31 -2.64
C CYS A 172 -9.65 -13.33 -1.60
N GLU A 173 -8.41 -13.19 -2.05
CA GLU A 173 -7.23 -13.23 -1.18
C GLU A 173 -7.05 -11.91 -0.40
N ASN A 174 -6.96 -10.78 -1.11
CA ASN A 174 -6.53 -9.50 -0.52
C ASN A 174 -7.68 -8.49 -0.29
N GLY A 175 -8.87 -8.78 -0.83
CA GLY A 175 -10.02 -7.88 -0.83
C GLY A 175 -10.56 -7.60 -2.23
N CYS A 176 -11.87 -7.44 -2.35
CA CYS A 176 -12.55 -7.17 -3.61
C CYS A 176 -13.80 -6.28 -3.40
N PRO A 177 -14.42 -5.77 -4.49
CA PRO A 177 -15.67 -4.97 -4.42
C PRO A 177 -16.83 -5.67 -3.71
N SER A 178 -16.86 -7.00 -3.67
CA SER A 178 -17.92 -7.77 -3.01
C SER A 178 -17.74 -7.90 -1.50
N CYS A 179 -16.58 -7.52 -0.93
CA CYS A 179 -16.34 -7.69 0.51
C CYS A 179 -15.79 -6.45 1.22
N VAL A 180 -14.65 -5.88 0.78
CA VAL A 180 -13.93 -4.84 1.55
C VAL A 180 -13.47 -3.65 0.71
N HIS A 181 -13.76 -3.60 -0.59
CA HIS A 181 -13.48 -2.42 -1.41
C HIS A 181 -14.71 -1.52 -1.55
N SER A 182 -14.47 -0.22 -1.48
CA SER A 182 -15.48 0.80 -1.73
C SER A 182 -15.12 1.63 -2.97
N PRO A 183 -16.06 1.86 -3.91
CA PRO A 183 -15.88 2.82 -4.99
C PRO A 183 -15.76 4.27 -4.51
N LYS A 184 -16.22 4.58 -3.29
CA LYS A 184 -16.14 5.92 -2.69
C LYS A 184 -14.87 6.17 -1.87
N CYS A 185 -13.98 5.18 -1.81
CA CYS A 185 -12.77 5.28 -0.99
C CYS A 185 -11.82 6.36 -1.56
N GLY A 186 -11.69 7.49 -0.86
CA GLY A 186 -10.80 8.59 -1.25
C GLY A 186 -9.31 8.23 -1.21
N SER A 187 -8.93 7.18 -0.47
CA SER A 187 -7.55 6.64 -0.43
C SER A 187 -7.29 5.60 -1.53
N GLY A 188 -8.28 5.30 -2.38
CA GLY A 188 -8.14 4.34 -3.48
C GLY A 188 -8.09 2.89 -3.01
N ASN A 189 -8.78 2.56 -1.92
CA ASN A 189 -8.76 1.25 -1.25
C ASN A 189 -7.36 0.84 -0.76
N ARG A 190 -6.54 1.80 -0.30
CA ARG A 190 -5.18 1.55 0.17
C ARG A 190 -4.86 2.34 1.45
N PRO A 191 -4.37 1.68 2.52
CA PRO A 191 -4.21 0.23 2.66
C PRO A 191 -5.55 -0.46 2.92
N ILE A 192 -5.72 -1.67 2.39
CA ILE A 192 -6.81 -2.60 2.75
C ILE A 192 -6.15 -3.94 3.05
N ASP A 193 -6.52 -4.54 4.17
CA ASP A 193 -6.00 -5.85 4.59
C ASP A 193 -7.16 -6.71 5.10
N LYS A 194 -7.66 -7.58 4.21
CA LYS A 194 -8.75 -8.52 4.52
C LYS A 194 -8.37 -9.49 5.65
N GLY A 195 -7.13 -9.96 5.67
CA GLY A 195 -6.64 -10.89 6.70
C GLY A 195 -6.64 -10.22 8.08
N ALA A 196 -6.16 -8.98 8.15
CA ALA A 196 -6.24 -8.16 9.35
C ALA A 196 -7.68 -7.91 9.78
N ALA A 197 -8.61 -7.63 8.86
CA ALA A 197 -10.03 -7.44 9.19
C ALA A 197 -10.65 -8.67 9.86
N ILE A 198 -10.44 -9.87 9.27
CA ILE A 198 -10.93 -11.14 9.84
C ILE A 198 -10.32 -11.36 11.22
N PHE A 199 -9.00 -11.13 11.36
CA PHE A 199 -8.30 -11.26 12.64
C PHE A 199 -8.91 -10.34 13.69
N LEU A 200 -9.07 -9.05 13.39
CA LEU A 200 -9.64 -8.06 14.31
C LEU A 200 -11.06 -8.43 14.75
N LEU A 201 -11.92 -8.84 13.81
CA LEU A 201 -13.30 -9.26 14.12
C LEU A 201 -13.33 -10.48 15.05
N LYS A 202 -12.48 -11.49 14.80
CA LYS A 202 -12.35 -12.67 15.66
C LYS A 202 -11.79 -12.34 17.04
N GLU A 203 -10.78 -11.47 17.11
CA GLU A 203 -10.21 -11.03 18.39
C GLU A 203 -11.22 -10.22 19.22
N MET A 204 -12.06 -9.40 18.58
CA MET A 204 -13.14 -8.69 19.26
C MET A 204 -14.23 -9.65 19.75
N GLU A 205 -14.49 -10.78 19.08
CA GLU A 205 -15.47 -11.77 19.56
C GLU A 205 -15.01 -12.57 20.77
N LYS A 206 -13.69 -12.84 20.88
CA LYS A 206 -13.13 -13.45 22.09
C LYS A 206 -13.50 -12.52 23.24
N LYS A 207 -14.23 -13.03 24.24
CA LYS A 207 -14.66 -12.30 25.45
C LYS A 207 -13.45 -11.90 26.31
N SER A 208 -12.54 -11.09 25.78
CA SER A 208 -11.52 -10.41 26.55
C SER A 208 -12.25 -9.39 27.41
N LYS A 209 -11.94 -9.38 28.71
CA LYS A 209 -12.48 -8.43 29.69
C LYS A 209 -12.40 -7.03 29.07
N VAL A 210 -13.54 -6.47 28.67
CA VAL A 210 -13.61 -5.09 28.17
C VAL A 210 -12.97 -4.25 29.26
N VAL A 211 -11.88 -3.56 28.94
CA VAL A 211 -11.29 -2.61 29.88
C VAL A 211 -12.37 -1.56 30.09
N ARG A 212 -13.05 -1.62 31.24
CA ARG A 212 -14.12 -0.69 31.61
C ARG A 212 -13.49 0.68 31.83
N ARG A 213 -13.24 1.41 30.75
CA ARG A 213 -13.04 2.86 30.84
C ARG A 213 -14.41 3.50 31.07
N PRO A 214 -14.53 4.45 32.01
CA PRO A 214 -15.72 5.28 32.13
C PRO A 214 -16.05 5.87 30.77
N VAL A 215 -17.32 5.91 30.39
CA VAL A 215 -17.76 6.65 29.21
C VAL A 215 -17.32 8.09 29.42
N GLN A 216 -16.42 8.59 28.57
CA GLN A 216 -16.05 9.99 28.63
C GLN A 216 -17.29 10.81 28.28
N THR A 217 -17.76 11.63 29.21
CA THR A 217 -18.74 12.65 28.91
C THR A 217 -18.02 13.75 28.14
N PHE A 218 -18.27 13.80 26.82
CA PHE A 218 -17.82 14.92 26.00
C PHE A 218 -18.75 16.10 26.31
N THR A 219 -18.27 17.06 27.09
CA THR A 219 -19.01 18.29 27.37
C THR A 219 -18.83 19.27 26.22
N GLU A 220 -19.92 19.93 25.82
CA GLU A 220 -19.91 21.10 24.94
C GLU A 220 -19.10 22.22 25.63
N GLY A 221 -17.80 22.34 25.35
CA GLY A 221 -16.99 23.43 25.93
C GLY A 221 -15.47 23.29 25.82
N ALA A 222 -14.93 22.08 25.68
CA ALA A 222 -13.50 21.90 25.44
C ALA A 222 -13.23 21.74 23.95
N ARG A 223 -13.32 22.83 23.17
CA ARG A 223 -12.71 22.88 21.84
C ARG A 223 -11.19 22.98 22.06
N PRO A 224 -10.38 21.94 21.82
CA PRO A 224 -8.95 22.18 21.68
C PRO A 224 -8.77 23.11 20.48
N GLU A 225 -8.02 24.20 20.65
CA GLU A 225 -7.61 25.01 19.49
C GLU A 225 -6.96 24.08 18.46
N PRO A 226 -7.25 24.24 17.16
CA PRO A 226 -6.60 23.45 16.14
C PRO A 226 -5.09 23.62 16.30
N SER A 227 -4.40 22.54 16.66
CA SER A 227 -2.96 22.60 16.88
C SER A 227 -2.31 23.14 15.62
N ARG A 228 -1.73 24.34 15.70
CA ARG A 228 -0.87 24.95 14.67
C ARG A 228 0.47 24.22 14.51
N ALA A 229 0.48 22.90 14.65
CA ALA A 229 1.60 22.06 14.24
C ALA A 229 1.54 21.90 12.72
N GLY A 230 1.91 22.98 12.02
CA GLY A 230 2.17 22.94 10.59
C GLY A 230 3.22 21.86 10.33
N VAL A 231 2.79 20.76 9.72
CA VAL A 231 3.70 19.80 9.10
C VAL A 231 4.38 20.56 7.97
N ARG A 232 5.61 21.04 8.22
CA ARG A 232 6.49 21.54 7.17
C ARG A 232 6.77 20.39 6.21
N LEU A 233 5.98 20.31 5.15
CA LEU A 233 6.30 19.56 3.95
C LEU A 233 7.53 20.21 3.31
N VAL A 234 8.67 19.55 3.46
CA VAL A 234 9.89 19.91 2.72
C VAL A 234 9.59 19.65 1.23
N SER A 235 9.55 20.74 0.46
CA SER A 235 9.33 20.76 -0.98
C SER A 235 10.53 20.18 -1.73
N GLY A 236 10.61 18.85 -1.80
CA GLY A 236 11.51 18.15 -2.72
C GLY A 236 10.90 18.11 -4.12
N LYS A 237 11.28 19.05 -4.99
CA LYS A 237 11.01 18.95 -6.44
C LYS A 237 11.65 17.66 -6.97
N SER A 238 10.86 16.77 -7.57
CA SER A 238 11.36 15.71 -8.44
C SER A 238 10.54 15.71 -9.74
N PRO A 239 11.18 15.89 -10.91
CA PRO A 239 10.50 15.86 -12.19
C PRO A 239 10.37 14.40 -12.64
N VAL A 240 9.15 13.99 -13.00
CA VAL A 240 8.93 12.72 -13.71
C VAL A 240 7.98 12.99 -14.86
N GLU A 241 8.56 13.09 -16.06
CA GLU A 241 7.85 13.01 -17.33
C GLU A 241 7.87 11.56 -17.84
N GLY A 242 6.74 11.13 -18.42
CA GLY A 242 6.66 10.18 -19.53
C GLY A 242 7.06 8.71 -19.29
N ALA A 243 6.07 7.82 -19.17
CA ALA A 243 6.23 6.37 -19.37
C ALA A 243 4.87 5.67 -19.49
N GLU A 244 4.32 5.62 -20.70
CA GLU A 244 3.08 4.91 -21.06
C GLU A 244 3.02 3.51 -20.40
N ALA A 245 1.91 3.19 -19.73
CA ALA A 245 1.68 1.87 -19.16
C ALA A 245 0.74 1.07 -20.05
N GLN A 246 1.23 -0.10 -20.46
CA GLN A 246 0.41 -1.17 -20.99
C GLN A 246 -0.52 -1.75 -19.91
N LYS A 247 -1.64 -2.32 -20.38
CA LYS A 247 -2.82 -2.75 -19.64
C LYS A 247 -2.50 -3.68 -18.45
N GLY A 248 -3.34 -3.56 -17.42
CA GLY A 248 -3.33 -4.42 -16.25
C GLY A 248 -3.41 -5.90 -16.64
N ALA A 249 -2.35 -6.62 -16.30
CA ALA A 249 -2.41 -8.03 -16.02
C ALA A 249 -2.57 -8.17 -14.50
N GLU A 250 -3.42 -9.11 -14.09
CA GLU A 250 -3.35 -9.67 -12.73
C GLU A 250 -1.88 -10.03 -12.42
N ALA A 251 -1.46 -9.86 -11.17
CA ALA A 251 -0.12 -10.27 -10.78
C ALA A 251 0.05 -11.75 -11.20
N PRO A 252 1.08 -12.10 -11.99
CA PRO A 252 1.23 -13.48 -12.45
C PRO A 252 1.32 -14.39 -11.23
N ASP A 253 0.44 -15.38 -11.15
CA ASP A 253 0.65 -16.54 -10.28
C ASP A 253 1.82 -17.32 -10.88
N PHE A 254 2.99 -17.21 -10.26
CA PHE A 254 4.20 -17.78 -10.81
C PHE A 254 4.32 -19.30 -10.60
N GLY A 255 3.37 -19.98 -9.93
CA GLY A 255 3.28 -21.45 -9.92
C GLY A 255 4.62 -22.16 -9.65
N LEU A 256 5.43 -21.65 -8.73
CA LEU A 256 6.86 -21.99 -8.62
C LEU A 256 7.12 -23.31 -7.86
N ASP A 257 6.99 -24.45 -8.54
CA ASP A 257 7.58 -25.74 -8.12
C ASP A 257 9.12 -25.73 -8.18
N SER A 258 9.77 -26.76 -7.62
CA SER A 258 11.18 -26.78 -7.21
C SER A 258 12.28 -26.81 -8.30
N ASP A 259 11.95 -26.67 -9.59
CA ASP A 259 12.94 -26.81 -10.69
C ASP A 259 13.17 -25.53 -11.53
N LEU A 260 12.62 -24.38 -11.12
CA LEU A 260 12.71 -23.16 -11.92
C LEU A 260 14.11 -22.51 -11.86
N ARG A 261 14.76 -22.32 -13.02
CA ARG A 261 16.02 -21.60 -13.15
C ARG A 261 15.76 -20.11 -13.32
N TYR A 262 15.79 -19.38 -12.20
CA TYR A 262 15.70 -17.92 -12.18
C TYR A 262 17.07 -17.25 -12.13
N GLY A 263 17.13 -16.00 -12.58
CA GLY A 263 18.28 -15.12 -12.38
C GLY A 263 17.87 -13.79 -11.76
N VAL A 264 18.73 -13.25 -10.90
CA VAL A 264 18.53 -11.95 -10.26
C VAL A 264 19.45 -10.94 -10.93
N LEU A 265 18.88 -9.92 -11.55
CA LEU A 265 19.60 -8.90 -12.33
C LEU A 265 19.55 -7.54 -11.64
N ASP A 266 20.68 -6.86 -11.66
CA ASP A 266 20.82 -5.43 -11.39
C ASP A 266 21.90 -4.85 -12.31
N ILE A 267 21.79 -3.56 -12.63
CA ILE A 267 22.79 -2.85 -13.43
C ILE A 267 23.23 -1.55 -12.76
N GLU A 268 24.44 -1.14 -13.10
CA GLU A 268 24.96 0.18 -12.79
C GLU A 268 25.22 0.97 -14.06
N THR A 269 25.04 2.30 -14.01
CA THR A 269 25.15 3.15 -15.20
C THR A 269 26.44 3.95 -15.25
N GLN A 270 26.78 4.46 -16.43
CA GLN A 270 27.94 5.34 -16.62
C GLN A 270 27.59 6.81 -16.43
N LEU A 271 26.35 7.18 -16.78
CA LEU A 271 25.82 8.54 -16.71
C LEU A 271 24.60 8.58 -15.79
N SER A 272 24.40 9.72 -15.14
CA SER A 272 23.22 10.02 -14.34
C SER A 272 22.03 10.43 -15.22
N ALA A 273 20.83 10.40 -14.63
CA ALA A 273 19.64 10.95 -15.27
C ALA A 273 19.81 12.43 -15.66
N GLN A 274 20.57 13.23 -14.89
CA GLN A 274 20.83 14.64 -15.21
C GLN A 274 21.70 14.78 -16.46
N GLU A 275 22.74 13.94 -16.60
CA GLU A 275 23.67 13.98 -17.73
C GLU A 275 23.02 13.57 -19.06
N VAL A 276 21.97 12.74 -19.02
CA VAL A 276 21.23 12.32 -20.22
C VAL A 276 19.99 13.16 -20.52
N GLY A 277 19.67 14.17 -19.70
CA GLY A 277 18.52 15.04 -19.89
C GLY A 277 17.21 14.52 -19.29
N GLY A 278 17.25 13.57 -18.37
CA GLY A 278 16.11 13.10 -17.56
C GLY A 278 15.89 11.59 -17.60
N TRP A 279 15.06 11.08 -16.68
CA TRP A 279 14.74 9.65 -16.57
C TRP A 279 14.02 9.06 -17.79
N HIS A 280 13.33 9.88 -18.57
CA HIS A 280 12.68 9.47 -19.83
C HIS A 280 13.70 9.05 -20.91
N ARG A 281 14.98 9.40 -20.72
CA ARG A 281 16.13 9.10 -21.59
C ARG A 281 17.10 8.08 -20.95
N ALA A 282 16.61 7.23 -20.05
CA ALA A 282 17.45 6.28 -19.32
C ALA A 282 18.25 5.33 -20.25
N GLU A 283 17.78 5.05 -21.46
CA GLU A 283 18.52 4.32 -22.51
C GLU A 283 19.89 4.95 -22.81
N HIS A 284 20.04 6.27 -22.66
CA HIS A 284 21.29 6.96 -22.92
C HIS A 284 22.27 6.89 -21.74
N MET A 285 21.89 6.33 -20.58
CA MET A 285 22.72 6.33 -19.37
C MET A 285 23.95 5.43 -19.47
N ARG A 286 23.94 4.50 -20.42
CA ARG A 286 24.96 3.47 -20.67
C ARG A 286 25.25 2.55 -19.47
N VAL A 287 25.67 1.31 -19.73
CA VAL A 287 25.94 0.34 -18.65
C VAL A 287 27.41 0.39 -18.24
N SER A 288 27.71 0.59 -16.96
CA SER A 288 29.06 0.42 -16.42
C SER A 288 29.35 -1.05 -16.10
N CYS A 289 28.42 -1.73 -15.41
CA CYS A 289 28.37 -3.17 -15.29
C CYS A 289 26.93 -3.67 -15.10
N ALA A 290 26.67 -4.90 -15.54
CA ALA A 290 25.48 -5.66 -15.20
C ALA A 290 25.90 -6.91 -14.43
N VAL A 291 25.17 -7.24 -13.37
CA VAL A 291 25.43 -8.42 -12.54
C VAL A 291 24.19 -9.30 -12.52
N VAL A 292 24.39 -10.58 -12.79
CA VAL A 292 23.34 -11.60 -12.67
C VAL A 292 23.77 -12.65 -11.66
N TRP A 293 22.95 -12.91 -10.65
CA TRP A 293 23.05 -14.14 -9.89
C TRP A 293 22.19 -15.20 -10.57
N ASP A 294 22.78 -16.33 -10.96
CA ASP A 294 22.08 -17.42 -11.66
C ASP A 294 21.84 -18.59 -10.70
N SER A 295 20.58 -18.99 -10.54
CA SER A 295 20.19 -20.09 -9.65
C SER A 295 20.75 -21.44 -10.07
N GLY A 296 20.93 -21.68 -11.37
CA GLY A 296 21.42 -22.95 -11.89
C GLY A 296 22.90 -23.19 -11.61
N THR A 297 23.72 -22.15 -11.78
CA THR A 297 25.16 -22.20 -11.47
C THR A 297 25.49 -21.80 -10.03
N ARG A 298 24.54 -21.15 -9.34
CA ARG A 298 24.69 -20.58 -7.99
C ARG A 298 25.83 -19.56 -7.88
N ALA A 299 26.15 -18.90 -9.00
CA ALA A 299 27.27 -17.97 -9.12
C ALA A 299 26.83 -16.61 -9.66
N PHE A 300 27.67 -15.60 -9.46
CA PHE A 300 27.51 -14.28 -10.07
C PHE A 300 28.21 -14.25 -11.43
N ALA A 301 27.48 -13.87 -12.46
CA ALA A 301 28.02 -13.48 -13.75
C ALA A 301 28.08 -11.94 -13.83
N VAL A 302 29.21 -11.41 -14.32
CA VAL A 302 29.42 -9.96 -14.43
C VAL A 302 29.69 -9.63 -15.89
N PHE A 303 28.95 -8.66 -16.42
CA PHE A 303 29.05 -8.22 -17.80
C PHE A 303 29.38 -6.73 -17.85
N LYS A 304 30.43 -6.36 -18.57
CA LYS A 304 30.70 -4.97 -18.94
C LYS A 304 29.91 -4.59 -20.19
N GLU A 305 29.88 -3.31 -20.54
CA GLU A 305 29.16 -2.78 -21.71
C GLU A 305 29.44 -3.58 -23.01
N GLY A 306 30.71 -3.92 -23.30
CA GLY A 306 31.07 -4.71 -24.49
C GLY A 306 30.65 -6.18 -24.45
N GLN A 307 30.14 -6.67 -23.31
CA GLN A 307 29.78 -8.08 -23.07
C GLN A 307 28.25 -8.26 -22.92
N LEU A 308 27.45 -7.22 -23.16
CA LEU A 308 26.00 -7.28 -22.95
C LEU A 308 25.27 -8.29 -23.87
N HIS A 309 25.85 -8.64 -25.01
CA HIS A 309 25.32 -9.72 -25.85
C HIS A 309 25.28 -11.07 -25.11
N HIS A 310 26.31 -11.37 -24.27
CA HIS A 310 26.32 -12.56 -23.43
C HIS A 310 25.29 -12.46 -22.29
N LEU A 311 25.06 -11.27 -21.74
CA LEU A 311 23.98 -11.02 -20.78
C LEU A 311 22.63 -11.39 -21.39
N PHE A 312 22.31 -10.90 -22.59
CA PHE A 312 21.04 -11.20 -23.24
C PHE A 312 20.86 -12.69 -23.53
N CYS A 313 21.91 -13.38 -23.98
CA CYS A 313 21.89 -14.83 -24.14
C CYS A 313 21.63 -15.57 -22.83
N LEU A 314 22.16 -15.08 -21.70
CA LEU A 314 21.89 -15.64 -20.39
C LEU A 314 20.43 -15.41 -19.98
N LEU A 315 19.92 -14.18 -20.12
CA LEU A 315 18.55 -13.83 -19.71
C LEU A 315 17.48 -14.63 -20.47
N GLN A 316 17.68 -14.88 -21.76
CA GLN A 316 16.76 -15.70 -22.58
C GLN A 316 16.70 -17.17 -22.17
N ARG A 317 17.70 -17.67 -21.42
CA ARG A 317 17.77 -19.05 -20.93
C ARG A 317 17.25 -19.21 -19.50
N LEU A 318 16.78 -18.13 -18.89
CA LEU A 318 16.17 -18.14 -17.57
C LEU A 318 14.66 -18.28 -17.71
N ASP A 319 14.07 -19.05 -16.82
CA ASP A 319 12.62 -19.19 -16.72
C ASP A 319 11.98 -17.96 -16.06
N LEU A 320 12.75 -17.23 -15.25
CA LEU A 320 12.32 -16.01 -14.55
C LEU A 320 13.50 -15.06 -14.33
N VAL A 321 13.30 -13.78 -14.66
CA VAL A 321 14.20 -12.71 -14.25
C VAL A 321 13.60 -11.98 -13.05
N VAL A 322 14.37 -11.85 -11.99
CA VAL A 322 13.98 -11.11 -10.78
C VAL A 322 14.84 -9.86 -10.68
N GLY A 323 14.23 -8.74 -10.32
CA GLY A 323 14.99 -7.52 -10.05
C GLY A 323 14.20 -6.52 -9.22
N PHE A 324 14.83 -5.38 -8.93
CA PHE A 324 14.22 -4.32 -8.15
C PHE A 324 14.11 -3.05 -8.99
N ASN A 325 12.90 -2.67 -9.41
CA ASN A 325 12.67 -1.61 -10.41
C ASN A 325 13.20 -1.95 -11.82
N ILE A 326 13.46 -3.24 -12.08
CA ILE A 326 14.08 -3.78 -13.29
C ILE A 326 13.34 -3.41 -14.58
N LYS A 327 12.01 -3.43 -14.59
CA LYS A 327 11.23 -3.14 -15.80
C LYS A 327 11.33 -1.66 -16.18
N ARG A 328 11.29 -0.78 -15.18
CA ARG A 328 11.23 0.68 -15.41
C ARG A 328 12.59 1.33 -15.57
N PHE A 329 13.63 0.71 -15.02
CA PHE A 329 14.98 1.26 -15.04
C PHE A 329 15.93 0.40 -15.85
N ASP A 330 16.28 -0.79 -15.37
CA ASP A 330 17.33 -1.63 -15.95
C ASP A 330 17.03 -1.99 -17.41
N TYR A 331 15.82 -2.46 -17.71
CA TYR A 331 15.40 -2.79 -19.08
C TYR A 331 15.39 -1.57 -19.99
N LYS A 332 15.03 -0.39 -19.47
CA LYS A 332 15.06 0.86 -20.24
C LYS A 332 16.49 1.30 -20.54
N VAL A 333 17.44 1.11 -19.63
CA VAL A 333 18.87 1.36 -19.91
C VAL A 333 19.41 0.34 -20.92
N LEU A 334 19.08 -0.94 -20.73
CA LEU A 334 19.51 -2.04 -21.59
C LEU A 334 18.91 -1.99 -23.00
N SER A 335 17.77 -1.32 -23.19
CA SER A 335 17.11 -1.19 -24.49
C SER A 335 17.96 -0.45 -25.53
N ARG A 336 18.97 0.32 -25.11
CA ARG A 336 19.98 0.89 -26.01
C ARG A 336 20.80 -0.18 -26.74
N TYR A 337 21.03 -1.31 -26.08
CA TYR A 337 21.93 -2.36 -26.54
C TYR A 337 21.18 -3.60 -27.07
N SER A 338 19.88 -3.69 -26.78
CA SER A 338 19.07 -4.87 -27.04
C SER A 338 18.21 -4.71 -28.30
N PRO A 339 18.31 -5.63 -29.27
CA PRO A 339 17.29 -5.83 -30.31
C PRO A 339 16.02 -6.61 -29.87
N PRO A 340 16.01 -7.57 -28.91
CA PRO A 340 14.75 -8.17 -28.44
C PRO A 340 14.02 -7.32 -27.38
N ASP A 341 12.70 -7.49 -27.32
CA ASP A 341 11.81 -6.89 -26.31
C ASP A 341 12.04 -7.55 -24.94
N LEU A 342 12.88 -6.94 -24.09
CA LEU A 342 13.15 -7.41 -22.72
C LEU A 342 11.88 -7.50 -21.87
N HIS A 343 10.84 -6.74 -22.19
CA HIS A 343 9.56 -6.81 -21.47
C HIS A 343 8.77 -8.08 -21.76
N ALA A 344 9.12 -8.83 -22.81
CA ALA A 344 8.55 -10.13 -23.10
C ALA A 344 9.10 -11.26 -22.19
N LEU A 345 10.21 -11.02 -21.48
CA LEU A 345 10.77 -11.99 -20.54
C LEU A 345 9.85 -12.17 -19.33
N PRO A 346 9.62 -13.40 -18.83
CA PRO A 346 8.98 -13.61 -17.54
C PRO A 346 9.77 -12.88 -16.45
N THR A 347 9.18 -11.82 -15.88
CA THR A 347 9.89 -10.89 -15.01
C THR A 347 9.10 -10.57 -13.75
N LEU A 348 9.71 -10.83 -12.60
CA LEU A 348 9.27 -10.35 -11.29
C LEU A 348 10.03 -9.07 -10.93
N ASP A 349 9.33 -7.94 -10.99
CA ASP A 349 9.83 -6.68 -10.45
C ASP A 349 9.28 -6.47 -9.04
N ILE A 350 10.14 -6.65 -8.03
CA ILE A 350 9.75 -6.57 -6.62
C ILE A 350 9.16 -5.19 -6.29
N LEU A 351 9.73 -4.11 -6.84
CA LEU A 351 9.25 -2.76 -6.55
C LEU A 351 7.88 -2.50 -7.15
N GLU A 352 7.64 -3.01 -8.36
CA GLU A 352 6.32 -2.95 -9.00
C GLU A 352 5.26 -3.62 -8.14
N GLU A 353 5.49 -4.87 -7.68
CA GLU A 353 4.53 -5.59 -6.85
C GLU A 353 4.26 -4.89 -5.51
N VAL A 354 5.33 -4.46 -4.83
CA VAL A 354 5.23 -3.70 -3.58
C VAL A 354 4.41 -2.42 -3.79
N THR A 355 4.66 -1.69 -4.87
CA THR A 355 3.94 -0.44 -5.19
C THR A 355 2.48 -0.71 -5.53
N ASN A 356 2.19 -1.80 -6.25
CA ASN A 356 0.84 -2.19 -6.61
C ASN A 356 0.00 -2.55 -5.38
N ARG A 357 0.59 -3.17 -4.36
CA ARG A 357 -0.08 -3.49 -3.11
C ARG A 357 -0.22 -2.28 -2.18
N LEU A 358 0.86 -1.52 -1.97
CA LEU A 358 0.88 -0.43 -0.99
C LEU A 358 0.33 0.91 -1.53
N GLY A 359 0.40 1.15 -2.84
CA GLY A 359 0.09 2.46 -3.44
C GLY A 359 1.20 3.50 -3.32
N TYR A 360 2.36 3.13 -2.77
CA TYR A 360 3.56 3.95 -2.73
C TYR A 360 4.81 3.07 -2.85
N ARG A 361 5.93 3.68 -3.23
CA ARG A 361 7.22 3.00 -3.45
C ARG A 361 7.97 2.84 -2.13
N LEU A 362 8.66 1.71 -1.97
CA LEU A 362 9.64 1.47 -0.91
C LEU A 362 11.04 1.34 -1.55
N SER A 363 12.10 1.73 -0.86
CA SER A 363 13.47 1.46 -1.33
C SER A 363 13.89 0.03 -1.03
N LEU A 364 14.83 -0.50 -1.82
CA LEU A 364 15.45 -1.81 -1.59
C LEU A 364 16.03 -1.89 -0.18
N ASP A 365 16.79 -0.88 0.23
CA ASP A 365 17.36 -0.78 1.59
C ASP A 365 16.30 -0.87 2.69
N SER A 366 15.17 -0.16 2.55
CA SER A 366 14.12 -0.16 3.57
C SER A 366 13.48 -1.54 3.71
N LEU A 367 13.20 -2.18 2.57
CA LEU A 367 12.59 -3.49 2.50
C LEU A 367 13.54 -4.60 2.98
N ALA A 368 14.81 -4.54 2.56
CA ALA A 368 15.88 -5.46 2.98
C ALA A 368 16.19 -5.33 4.47
N LYS A 369 16.26 -4.10 4.99
CA LYS A 369 16.45 -3.87 6.43
C LYS A 369 15.29 -4.44 7.25
N ALA A 370 14.06 -4.19 6.82
CA ALA A 370 12.86 -4.65 7.54
C ALA A 370 12.66 -6.16 7.46
N THR A 371 12.96 -6.78 6.31
CA THR A 371 12.74 -8.22 6.06
C THR A 371 13.91 -9.09 6.50
N LEU A 372 15.14 -8.67 6.20
CA LEU A 372 16.35 -9.48 6.36
C LEU A 372 17.25 -9.00 7.52
N GLY A 373 16.94 -7.85 8.14
CA GLY A 373 17.84 -7.23 9.12
C GLY A 373 19.13 -6.66 8.52
N ALA A 374 19.16 -6.45 7.20
CA ALA A 374 20.35 -5.96 6.49
C ALA A 374 20.79 -4.57 6.97
N LYS A 375 22.11 -4.35 7.00
CA LYS A 375 22.70 -3.01 7.23
C LYS A 375 22.54 -2.17 5.96
N LYS A 376 22.45 -0.84 6.09
CA LYS A 376 22.35 0.09 4.95
C LYS A 376 23.47 -0.19 3.95
N SER A 377 23.10 -0.45 2.70
CA SER A 377 24.05 -0.45 1.59
C SER A 377 24.43 1.00 1.27
N ALA A 378 25.53 1.20 0.53
CA ALA A 378 25.92 2.53 0.08
C ALA A 378 24.84 3.14 -0.84
N ASN A 379 24.82 4.47 -0.97
CA ASN A 379 23.87 5.17 -1.85
C ASN A 379 24.30 4.99 -3.32
N GLY A 380 23.37 4.64 -4.23
CA GLY A 380 23.65 4.45 -5.67
C GLY A 380 24.36 5.63 -6.37
N LEU A 381 24.28 6.84 -5.79
CA LEU A 381 25.11 7.98 -6.23
C LEU A 381 26.63 7.74 -6.09
N MET A 382 27.07 6.74 -5.33
CA MET A 382 28.48 6.36 -5.22
C MET A 382 28.98 5.63 -6.46
N ALA A 383 28.15 4.83 -7.14
CA ALA A 383 28.54 4.08 -8.32
C ALA A 383 29.00 5.02 -9.46
N LEU A 384 28.22 6.08 -9.72
CA LEU A 384 28.57 7.12 -10.68
C LEU A 384 29.87 7.86 -10.32
N LYS A 385 30.10 8.13 -9.03
CA LYS A 385 31.36 8.74 -8.56
C LYS A 385 32.55 7.81 -8.78
N TRP A 386 32.40 6.53 -8.51
CA TRP A 386 33.44 5.54 -8.75
C TRP A 386 33.73 5.35 -10.23
N TRP A 387 32.72 5.45 -11.09
CA TRP A 387 32.90 5.40 -12.54
C TRP A 387 33.81 6.53 -13.03
N LYS A 388 33.52 7.77 -12.61
CA LYS A 388 34.38 8.94 -12.91
C LYS A 388 35.80 8.82 -12.39
N GLN A 389 36.02 7.99 -11.36
CA GLN A 389 37.33 7.71 -10.78
C GLN A 389 38.00 6.44 -11.34
N GLY A 390 37.41 5.77 -12.33
CA GLY A 390 37.90 4.51 -12.89
C GLY A 390 37.85 3.31 -11.93
N LYS A 391 37.12 3.41 -10.81
CA LYS A 391 37.05 2.39 -9.74
C LYS A 391 36.03 1.29 -10.04
N VAL A 392 36.12 0.68 -11.23
CA VAL A 392 35.14 -0.31 -11.74
C VAL A 392 34.95 -1.49 -10.79
N ARG A 393 36.00 -1.98 -10.14
CA ARG A 393 35.88 -3.08 -9.16
C ARG A 393 34.92 -2.75 -8.01
N LYS A 394 34.91 -1.50 -7.52
CA LYS A 394 33.99 -1.09 -6.44
C LYS A 394 32.53 -1.06 -6.88
N ILE A 395 32.29 -0.69 -8.14
CA ILE A 395 30.95 -0.67 -8.75
C ILE A 395 30.43 -2.11 -8.85
N ILE A 396 31.24 -3.03 -9.36
CA ILE A 396 30.87 -4.46 -9.47
C ILE A 396 30.54 -5.04 -8.10
N GLU A 397 31.36 -4.78 -7.08
CA GLU A 397 31.11 -5.29 -5.73
C GLU A 397 29.89 -4.66 -5.05
N TYR A 398 29.54 -3.42 -5.41
CA TYR A 398 28.30 -2.79 -4.96
C TYR A 398 27.08 -3.42 -5.63
N CYS A 399 27.08 -3.53 -6.96
CA CYS A 399 26.01 -4.16 -7.73
C CYS A 399 25.79 -5.63 -7.30
N LYS A 400 26.85 -6.40 -7.04
CA LYS A 400 26.73 -7.75 -6.47
C LYS A 400 26.00 -7.78 -5.12
N LYS A 401 26.18 -6.78 -4.26
CA LYS A 401 25.46 -6.70 -2.98
C LYS A 401 23.99 -6.43 -3.20
N ASP A 402 23.64 -5.53 -4.11
CA ASP A 402 22.25 -5.20 -4.41
C ASP A 402 21.53 -6.38 -5.09
N VAL A 403 22.21 -7.11 -5.98
CA VAL A 403 21.74 -8.41 -6.50
C VAL A 403 21.55 -9.43 -5.38
N ALA A 404 22.51 -9.55 -4.45
CA ALA A 404 22.40 -10.48 -3.33
C ALA A 404 21.22 -10.15 -2.40
N LEU A 405 21.02 -8.86 -2.07
CA LEU A 405 19.88 -8.40 -1.28
C LEU A 405 18.55 -8.68 -1.98
N THR A 406 18.48 -8.39 -3.29
CA THR A 406 17.29 -8.65 -4.11
C THR A 406 16.98 -10.15 -4.17
N ARG A 407 18.01 -10.99 -4.34
CA ARG A 407 17.90 -12.46 -4.29
C ARG A 407 17.36 -12.93 -2.94
N ASP A 408 17.95 -12.44 -1.85
CA ASP A 408 17.59 -12.88 -0.50
C ASP A 408 16.17 -12.43 -0.12
N LEU A 409 15.73 -11.27 -0.59
CA LEU A 409 14.34 -10.81 -0.51
C LEU A 409 13.40 -11.74 -1.27
N PHE A 410 13.73 -12.07 -2.52
CA PHE A 410 12.94 -12.99 -3.33
C PHE A 410 12.82 -14.37 -2.67
N ILE A 411 13.93 -14.95 -2.21
CA ILE A 411 13.95 -16.23 -1.51
C ILE A 411 13.11 -16.17 -0.22
N PHE A 412 13.24 -15.10 0.56
CA PHE A 412 12.42 -14.91 1.76
C PHE A 412 10.94 -14.85 1.41
N GLY A 413 10.54 -14.02 0.44
CA GLY A 413 9.15 -13.88 0.03
C GLY A 413 8.57 -15.18 -0.54
N LYS A 414 9.34 -15.93 -1.33
CA LYS A 414 8.98 -17.26 -1.84
C LYS A 414 8.73 -18.25 -0.69
N ARG A 415 9.62 -18.29 0.31
CA ARG A 415 9.50 -19.21 1.46
C ARG A 415 8.35 -18.81 2.40
N SER A 416 8.29 -17.53 2.75
CA SER A 416 7.41 -17.02 3.81
C SER A 416 6.01 -16.65 3.29
N GLY A 417 5.86 -16.32 2.00
CA GLY A 417 4.64 -15.78 1.40
C GLY A 417 4.38 -14.31 1.74
N TYR A 418 5.36 -13.62 2.33
CA TYR A 418 5.29 -12.20 2.65
C TYR A 418 6.69 -11.57 2.71
N LEU A 419 6.74 -10.25 2.60
CA LEU A 419 7.87 -9.41 2.98
C LEU A 419 7.52 -8.59 4.22
N LEU A 420 8.50 -7.93 4.84
CA LEU A 420 8.28 -7.03 5.97
C LEU A 420 8.66 -5.60 5.58
N PHE A 421 7.88 -4.64 6.03
CA PHE A 421 8.17 -3.22 5.87
C PHE A 421 7.72 -2.44 7.10
N LYS A 422 8.25 -1.22 7.27
CA LYS A 422 7.75 -0.29 8.27
C LYS A 422 6.68 0.59 7.66
N ASN A 423 5.48 0.61 8.26
CA ASN A 423 4.41 1.49 7.83
C ASN A 423 4.71 2.96 8.24
N LYS A 424 3.81 3.89 7.90
CA LYS A 424 3.95 5.32 8.25
C LYS A 424 4.04 5.59 9.75
N GLU A 425 3.51 4.70 10.57
CA GLU A 425 3.52 4.76 12.04
C GLU A 425 4.80 4.13 12.62
N GLY A 426 5.68 3.56 11.79
CA GLY A 426 6.94 2.94 12.20
C GLY A 426 6.81 1.47 12.62
N SER A 427 5.59 0.94 12.69
CA SER A 427 5.30 -0.47 13.00
C SER A 427 5.75 -1.39 11.87
N LEU A 428 6.31 -2.55 12.24
CA LEU A 428 6.71 -3.58 11.30
C LEU A 428 5.48 -4.39 10.89
N VAL A 429 5.22 -4.47 9.57
CA VAL A 429 4.00 -5.05 9.02
C VAL A 429 4.36 -6.02 7.89
N ARG A 430 3.59 -7.10 7.76
CA ARG A 430 3.66 -8.05 6.65
C ARG A 430 3.05 -7.43 5.39
N LEU A 431 3.76 -7.58 4.30
CA LEU A 431 3.27 -7.37 2.95
C LEU A 431 3.14 -8.74 2.28
N PRO A 432 1.94 -9.31 2.17
CA PRO A 432 1.75 -10.59 1.47
C PRO A 432 2.31 -10.51 0.05
N VAL A 433 2.95 -11.58 -0.42
CA VAL A 433 3.46 -11.73 -1.79
C VAL A 433 3.05 -13.08 -2.36
N GLY A 434 2.63 -13.09 -3.63
CA GLY A 434 2.11 -14.28 -4.31
C GLY A 434 3.21 -15.13 -4.93
N TRP A 435 4.34 -15.32 -4.23
CA TRP A 435 5.54 -15.99 -4.78
C TRP A 435 5.63 -17.46 -4.41
N LYS A 436 4.69 -17.97 -3.61
CA LYS A 436 4.56 -19.40 -3.36
C LYS A 436 3.96 -20.05 -4.59
N GLY A 437 4.59 -21.11 -5.10
CA GLY A 437 3.89 -22.02 -6.00
C GLY A 437 2.67 -22.57 -5.28
N ALA A 438 1.55 -22.67 -5.98
CA ALA A 438 0.42 -23.44 -5.51
C ALA A 438 0.92 -24.84 -5.17
N SER A 439 1.00 -25.16 -3.88
CA SER A 439 1.13 -26.55 -3.46
C SER A 439 -0.07 -27.25 -4.06
N SER A 440 0.16 -28.22 -4.94
CA SER A 440 -0.87 -29.15 -5.39
C SER A 440 -1.76 -29.52 -4.19
N ARG A 441 -3.06 -29.32 -4.36
CA ARG A 441 -4.10 -29.67 -3.39
C ARG A 441 -3.95 -31.08 -2.87
#